data_AF-A0A7C2ZYL8-F1
#
_entry.id   AF-A0A7C2ZYL8-F1
#
_cell.length_a   1.000
_cell.length_b   1.000
_cell.length_c   1.000
_cell.angle_alpha   90.00
_cell.angle_beta   90.00
_cell.angle_gamma   90.00
#
_symmetry.space_group_name_H-M   'P 1'
#
loop_
_entity.id
_entity.type
_entity.pdbx_description
1 polymer ?
#
loop_
_entity_poly.entity_id
_entity_poly.type
_entity_poly.pdbx_seq_one_letter_code
_entity_poly.pdbx_strand_id
1 'polypeptide(L)'
;PALSPVENAQEYFRRYAKARDAARQVPALLAALDLEQAYLDHIAVLLETATTVEDLRALAADLSWRPGVPTTPTKKKSARPAPLRPVVEVDGCAIYVGRSNQQNARLTFDLAGPDDLWFHARGVPGAHVVLRAGGRPVTPRALTVAAGLAAYYSQARGESRVAVDYTLRKHVRRLPDAPPGLVTYSGEKTLLVRPLAPDDLQALSPAS
;
A
#
# COMPACT_ATOMS: atom_id res chain seq x y z
N PRO A 1 44.21 9.53 -31.15
CA PRO A 1 43.07 10.20 -31.82
C PRO A 1 43.29 10.21 -33.34
N ALA A 2 42.41 9.54 -34.09
CA ALA A 2 42.52 9.43 -35.56
C ALA A 2 41.74 10.52 -36.33
N LEU A 3 41.04 11.40 -35.61
CA LEU A 3 40.25 12.51 -36.15
C LEU A 3 41.01 13.84 -36.05
N SER A 4 40.62 14.82 -36.86
CA SER A 4 41.14 16.18 -36.78
C SER A 4 40.78 16.87 -35.45
N PRO A 5 41.49 17.94 -35.04
CA PRO A 5 41.18 18.68 -33.82
C PRO A 5 39.73 19.19 -33.77
N VAL A 6 39.19 19.67 -34.89
CA VAL A 6 37.80 20.16 -34.98
C VAL A 6 36.79 19.02 -34.81
N GLU A 7 37.03 17.88 -35.45
CA GLU A 7 36.16 16.69 -35.31
C GLU A 7 36.19 16.13 -33.89
N ASN A 8 37.36 16.10 -33.24
CA ASN A 8 37.46 15.73 -31.82
C ASN A 8 36.67 16.71 -30.95
N ALA A 9 36.79 18.03 -31.17
CA ALA A 9 36.04 19.03 -30.41
C ALA A 9 34.52 18.86 -30.59
N GLN A 10 34.04 18.63 -31.81
CA GLN A 10 32.62 18.35 -32.09
C GLN A 10 32.13 17.07 -31.41
N GLU A 11 32.95 16.01 -31.38
CA GLU A 11 32.63 14.77 -30.65
C GLU A 11 32.50 15.03 -29.14
N TYR A 12 33.40 15.81 -28.55
CA TYR A 12 33.29 16.21 -27.14
C TYR A 12 32.02 17.02 -26.87
N PHE A 13 31.65 17.97 -27.74
CA PHE A 13 30.40 18.72 -27.62
C PHE A 13 29.16 17.82 -27.73
N ARG A 14 29.16 16.85 -28.66
CA ARG A 14 28.06 15.87 -28.80
C ARG A 14 27.93 14.99 -27.55
N ARG A 15 29.04 14.52 -26.98
CA ARG A 15 29.04 13.75 -25.71
C ARG A 15 28.54 14.58 -24.54
N TYR A 16 29.00 15.82 -24.42
CA TYR A 16 28.53 16.73 -23.38
C TYR A 16 27.02 16.98 -23.49
N ALA A 17 26.53 17.31 -24.70
CA ALA A 17 25.10 17.55 -24.91
C ALA A 17 24.27 16.32 -24.53
N LYS A 18 24.68 15.12 -24.98
CA LYS A 18 24.03 13.86 -24.61
C LYS A 18 24.03 13.62 -23.11
N ALA A 19 25.16 13.82 -22.44
CA ALA A 19 25.29 13.64 -20.99
C ALA A 19 24.43 14.65 -20.22
N ARG A 20 24.41 15.92 -20.63
CA ARG A 20 23.59 16.97 -20.05
C ARG A 20 22.10 16.67 -20.20
N ASP A 21 21.67 16.23 -21.38
CA ASP A 21 20.28 15.93 -21.64
C ASP A 21 19.83 14.67 -20.88
N ALA A 22 20.69 13.65 -20.81
CA ALA A 22 20.47 12.49 -19.95
C ALA A 22 20.38 12.88 -18.46
N ALA A 23 21.29 13.73 -17.96
CA ALA A 23 21.27 14.19 -16.57
C ALA A 23 19.98 14.94 -16.19
N ARG A 24 19.28 15.53 -17.17
CA ARG A 24 17.96 16.17 -16.98
C ARG A 24 16.81 15.16 -16.93
N GLN A 25 16.91 14.04 -17.65
CA GLN A 25 15.82 13.06 -17.80
C GLN A 25 15.91 11.90 -16.80
N VAL A 26 17.13 11.43 -16.51
CA VAL A 26 17.39 10.26 -15.66
C VAL A 26 16.74 10.36 -14.28
N PRO A 27 16.77 11.50 -13.56
CA PRO A 27 16.14 11.60 -12.24
C PRO A 27 14.63 11.29 -12.24
N ALA A 28 13.90 11.75 -13.25
CA ALA A 28 12.47 11.47 -13.37
C ALA A 28 12.19 9.99 -13.69
N LEU A 29 13.04 9.37 -14.51
CA LEU A 29 12.96 7.93 -14.81
C LEU A 29 13.23 7.08 -13.57
N LEU A 30 14.25 7.43 -12.78
CA LEU A 30 14.56 6.74 -11.53
C LEU A 30 13.39 6.86 -10.53
N ALA A 31 12.85 8.06 -10.34
CA ALA A 31 11.70 8.26 -9.47
C ALA A 31 10.48 7.44 -9.91
N ALA A 32 10.21 7.34 -11.21
CA ALA A 32 9.12 6.50 -11.72
C ALA A 32 9.37 5.00 -11.46
N LEU A 33 10.61 4.52 -11.64
CA LEU A 33 10.99 3.14 -11.36
C LEU A 33 10.91 2.82 -9.87
N ASP A 34 11.29 3.74 -8.99
CA ASP A 34 11.20 3.57 -7.54
C ASP A 34 9.73 3.41 -7.10
N LEU A 35 8.81 4.22 -7.66
CA LEU A 35 7.37 4.09 -7.39
C LEU A 35 6.81 2.76 -7.89
N GLU A 36 7.23 2.34 -9.07
CA GLU A 36 6.84 1.08 -9.65
C GLU A 36 7.34 -0.12 -8.83
N GLN A 37 8.59 -0.06 -8.37
CA GLN A 37 9.16 -1.06 -7.47
C GLN A 37 8.38 -1.13 -6.15
N ALA A 38 8.13 0.01 -5.50
CA ALA A 38 7.36 0.06 -4.25
C ALA A 38 5.95 -0.53 -4.41
N TYR A 39 5.30 -0.29 -5.55
CA TYR A 39 3.99 -0.85 -5.85
C TYR A 39 4.03 -2.38 -6.00
N LEU A 40 5.07 -2.92 -6.68
CA LEU A 40 5.26 -4.36 -6.83
C LEU A 40 5.61 -5.05 -5.50
N ASP A 41 6.45 -4.43 -4.68
CA ASP A 41 6.81 -4.93 -3.35
C ASP A 41 5.56 -5.07 -2.47
N HIS A 42 4.64 -4.10 -2.55
CA HIS A 42 3.32 -4.20 -1.90
C HIS A 42 2.52 -5.42 -2.37
N ILE A 43 2.45 -5.65 -3.69
CA ILE A 43 1.73 -6.82 -4.24
C ILE A 43 2.36 -8.12 -3.75
N ALA A 44 3.70 -8.20 -3.73
CA ALA A 44 4.41 -9.39 -3.27
C ALA A 44 4.06 -9.72 -1.82
N VAL A 45 4.07 -8.74 -0.91
CA VAL A 45 3.69 -8.94 0.50
C VAL A 45 2.23 -9.37 0.65
N LEU A 46 1.31 -8.71 -0.05
CA LEU A 46 -0.11 -9.05 0.04
C LEU A 46 -0.40 -10.44 -0.54
N LEU A 47 0.35 -10.87 -1.56
CA LEU A 47 0.24 -12.22 -2.11
C LEU A 47 0.61 -13.28 -1.08
N GLU A 48 1.65 -13.04 -0.27
CA GLU A 48 2.06 -13.98 0.78
C GLU A 48 1.03 -14.13 1.92
N THR A 49 0.09 -13.19 2.04
CA THR A 49 -0.96 -13.19 3.08
C THR A 49 -2.35 -13.42 2.52
N ALA A 50 -2.46 -13.66 1.20
CA ALA A 50 -3.71 -13.96 0.53
C ALA A 50 -4.22 -15.35 0.94
N THR A 51 -5.45 -15.41 1.43
CA THR A 51 -6.06 -16.67 1.90
C THR A 51 -7.21 -17.15 1.04
N THR A 52 -7.69 -16.30 0.12
CA THR A 52 -8.85 -16.59 -0.73
C THR A 52 -8.53 -16.42 -2.21
N VAL A 53 -9.31 -17.09 -3.07
CA VAL A 53 -9.20 -16.92 -4.53
C VAL A 53 -9.57 -15.49 -4.92
N GLU A 54 -10.47 -14.86 -4.18
CA GLU A 54 -10.87 -13.47 -4.36
C GLU A 54 -9.71 -12.50 -4.11
N ASP A 55 -8.89 -12.74 -3.07
CA ASP A 55 -7.67 -11.97 -2.81
C ASP A 55 -6.70 -12.09 -4.00
N LEU A 56 -6.47 -13.32 -4.48
CA LEU A 56 -5.60 -13.57 -5.64
C LEU A 56 -6.11 -12.89 -6.92
N ARG A 57 -7.43 -12.91 -7.16
CA ARG A 57 -8.03 -12.19 -8.30
C ARG A 57 -7.88 -10.67 -8.17
N ALA A 58 -8.02 -10.13 -6.96
CA ALA A 58 -7.83 -8.70 -6.71
C ALA A 58 -6.37 -8.27 -6.96
N LEU A 59 -5.40 -9.06 -6.50
CA LEU A 59 -3.97 -8.82 -6.74
C LEU A 59 -3.59 -8.98 -8.21
N ALA A 60 -4.16 -9.96 -8.92
CA ALA A 60 -3.97 -10.09 -10.36
C ALA A 60 -4.51 -8.88 -11.13
N ALA A 61 -5.63 -8.31 -10.69
CA ALA A 61 -6.17 -7.07 -11.27
C ALA A 61 -5.24 -5.86 -11.04
N ASP A 62 -4.53 -5.82 -9.91
CA ASP A 62 -3.53 -4.77 -9.61
C ASP A 62 -2.31 -4.81 -10.54
N LEU A 63 -2.07 -5.92 -11.24
CA LEU A 63 -1.00 -6.07 -12.25
C LEU A 63 -1.46 -5.72 -13.68
N SER A 64 -2.76 -5.50 -13.89
CA SER A 64 -3.35 -5.34 -15.24
C SER A 64 -2.89 -4.10 -16.01
N TRP A 65 -2.29 -3.12 -15.32
CA TRP A 65 -1.74 -1.92 -15.95
C TRP A 65 -0.41 -2.18 -16.65
N ARG A 66 0.30 -3.28 -16.33
CA ARG A 66 1.58 -3.62 -16.95
C ARG A 66 1.39 -4.34 -18.29
N PRO A 67 1.99 -3.83 -19.39
CA PRO A 67 2.04 -4.55 -20.66
C PRO A 67 2.69 -5.94 -20.49
N GLY A 68 2.08 -6.98 -21.07
CA GLY A 68 2.65 -8.34 -21.09
C GLY A 68 2.22 -9.26 -19.95
N VAL A 69 1.47 -8.77 -18.95
CA VAL A 69 0.80 -9.66 -17.98
C VAL A 69 -0.45 -10.25 -18.64
N PRO A 70 -0.60 -11.60 -18.73
CA PRO A 70 -1.78 -12.21 -19.31
C PRO A 70 -3.02 -11.85 -18.48
N THR A 71 -3.80 -10.87 -18.93
CA THR A 71 -5.12 -10.63 -18.38
C THR A 71 -6.04 -11.69 -18.95
N THR A 72 -6.61 -12.56 -18.11
CA THR A 72 -7.76 -13.35 -18.56
C THR A 72 -8.86 -12.35 -18.95
N PRO A 73 -9.45 -12.46 -20.15
CA PRO A 73 -10.52 -11.56 -20.56
C PRO A 73 -11.76 -11.89 -19.74
N THR A 74 -11.83 -11.39 -18.52
CA THR A 74 -13.07 -11.37 -17.75
C THR A 74 -13.99 -10.43 -18.50
N LYS A 75 -15.06 -10.99 -19.11
CA LYS A 75 -16.15 -10.20 -19.71
C LYS A 75 -16.42 -9.00 -18.79
N LYS A 76 -16.27 -7.78 -19.32
CA LYS A 76 -16.62 -6.53 -18.64
C LYS A 76 -18.13 -6.54 -18.34
N LYS A 77 -18.54 -7.25 -17.28
CA LYS A 77 -19.71 -6.83 -16.53
C LYS A 77 -19.21 -5.63 -15.73
N SER A 78 -19.83 -4.48 -15.93
CA SER A 78 -19.75 -3.33 -15.03
C SER A 78 -20.35 -3.70 -13.67
N ALA A 79 -19.81 -4.75 -13.04
CA ALA A 79 -20.18 -5.14 -11.70
C ALA A 79 -19.53 -4.13 -10.78
N ARG A 80 -20.36 -3.37 -10.07
CA ARG A 80 -19.92 -2.52 -8.97
C ARG A 80 -18.94 -3.32 -8.10
N PRO A 81 -17.78 -2.77 -7.72
CA PRO A 81 -16.79 -3.49 -6.93
C PRO A 81 -17.46 -4.11 -5.70
N ALA A 82 -17.16 -5.39 -5.41
CA ALA A 82 -17.75 -6.12 -4.30
C ALA A 82 -17.68 -5.27 -3.01
N PRO A 83 -18.73 -5.25 -2.17
CA PRO A 83 -18.72 -4.45 -0.95
C PRO A 83 -17.57 -4.87 -0.04
N LEU A 84 -16.84 -3.88 0.50
CA LEU A 84 -15.78 -4.12 1.49
C LEU A 84 -16.45 -4.51 2.81
N ARG A 85 -15.97 -5.60 3.41
CA ARG A 85 -16.49 -6.12 4.68
C ARG A 85 -15.44 -5.93 5.76
N PRO A 86 -15.84 -5.62 7.01
CA PRO A 86 -14.91 -5.62 8.12
C PRO A 86 -14.39 -7.04 8.35
N VAL A 87 -13.13 -7.14 8.75
CA VAL A 87 -12.52 -8.40 9.17
C VAL A 87 -12.99 -8.76 10.57
N VAL A 88 -13.20 -7.75 11.42
CA VAL A 88 -13.66 -7.90 12.81
C VAL A 88 -14.33 -6.62 13.30
N GLU A 89 -15.21 -6.76 14.28
CA GLU A 89 -15.71 -5.65 15.08
C GLU A 89 -15.22 -5.81 16.53
N VAL A 90 -14.66 -4.74 17.09
CA VAL A 90 -14.12 -4.73 18.46
C VAL A 90 -14.71 -3.54 19.19
N ASP A 91 -15.42 -3.80 20.29
CA ASP A 91 -16.08 -2.78 21.12
C ASP A 91 -16.97 -1.82 20.28
N GLY A 92 -17.63 -2.38 19.25
CA GLY A 92 -18.47 -1.64 18.30
C GLY A 92 -17.71 -0.91 17.20
N CYS A 93 -16.37 -0.94 17.17
CA CYS A 93 -15.58 -0.37 16.08
C CYS A 93 -15.31 -1.42 15.00
N ALA A 94 -15.60 -1.09 13.74
CA ALA A 94 -15.38 -2.00 12.61
C ALA A 94 -13.96 -1.81 12.04
N ILE A 95 -13.21 -2.90 11.90
CA ILE A 95 -11.84 -2.89 11.38
C ILE A 95 -11.80 -3.55 10.00
N TYR A 96 -11.23 -2.84 9.03
CA TYR A 96 -11.10 -3.26 7.65
C TYR A 96 -9.63 -3.39 7.27
N VAL A 97 -9.31 -4.39 6.45
CA VAL A 97 -7.94 -4.64 5.95
C VAL A 97 -7.98 -4.71 4.43
N GLY A 98 -7.09 -3.99 3.76
CA GLY A 98 -7.00 -4.05 2.30
C GLY A 98 -6.19 -5.25 1.85
N ARG A 99 -6.75 -6.06 0.94
CA ARG A 99 -6.11 -7.27 0.40
C ARG A 99 -5.46 -7.06 -0.96
N SER A 100 -5.42 -5.82 -1.42
CA SER A 100 -4.85 -5.40 -2.71
C SER A 100 -4.60 -3.89 -2.67
N ASN A 101 -3.79 -3.36 -3.59
CA ASN A 101 -3.53 -1.93 -3.71
C ASN A 101 -4.79 -1.13 -4.09
N GLN A 102 -5.64 -1.66 -4.97
CA GLN A 102 -6.98 -1.11 -5.21
C GLN A 102 -7.87 -1.12 -3.96
N GLN A 103 -7.85 -2.20 -3.18
CA GLN A 103 -8.61 -2.25 -1.93
C GLN A 103 -8.05 -1.27 -0.89
N ASN A 104 -6.73 -1.16 -0.75
CA ASN A 104 -6.06 -0.17 0.11
C ASN A 104 -6.54 1.25 -0.24
N ALA A 105 -6.52 1.61 -1.52
CA ALA A 105 -7.01 2.89 -2.00
C ALA A 105 -8.49 3.10 -1.67
N ARG A 106 -9.35 2.12 -1.96
CA ARG A 106 -10.79 2.22 -1.73
C ARG A 106 -11.13 2.31 -0.24
N LEU A 107 -10.47 1.53 0.61
CA LEU A 107 -10.63 1.60 2.06
C LEU A 107 -10.27 2.99 2.58
N THR A 108 -9.11 3.50 2.17
CA THR A 108 -8.56 4.76 2.69
C THR A 108 -9.35 5.98 2.22
N PHE A 109 -9.75 6.00 0.95
CA PHE A 109 -10.27 7.22 0.33
C PHE A 109 -11.78 7.21 0.05
N ASP A 110 -12.39 6.02 -0.07
CA ASP A 110 -13.82 5.90 -0.44
C ASP A 110 -14.67 5.38 0.73
N LEU A 111 -14.15 4.45 1.54
CA LEU A 111 -14.88 3.89 2.69
C LEU A 111 -14.69 4.72 3.96
N ALA A 112 -13.45 5.03 4.32
CA ALA A 112 -13.11 5.69 5.56
C ALA A 112 -13.58 7.15 5.57
N GLY A 113 -14.18 7.59 6.68
CA GLY A 113 -14.44 9.01 6.95
C GLY A 113 -13.15 9.77 7.31
N PRO A 114 -13.20 11.11 7.40
CA PRO A 114 -12.03 11.92 7.72
C PRO A 114 -11.46 11.67 9.13
N ASP A 115 -12.32 11.32 10.08
CA ASP A 115 -11.96 11.08 11.49
C ASP A 115 -11.83 9.60 11.85
N ASP A 116 -11.97 8.70 10.88
CA ASP A 116 -11.60 7.29 11.06
C ASP A 116 -10.07 7.16 11.16
N LEU A 117 -9.58 6.13 11.84
CA LEU A 117 -8.15 5.88 11.99
C LEU A 117 -7.64 5.00 10.85
N TRP A 118 -6.49 5.37 10.31
CA TRP A 118 -5.73 4.62 9.31
C TRP A 118 -4.44 4.10 9.95
N PHE A 119 -4.04 2.88 9.60
CA PHE A 119 -2.85 2.22 10.12
C PHE A 119 -2.03 1.59 8.98
N HIS A 120 -0.71 1.56 9.16
CA HIS A 120 0.23 0.88 8.28
C HIS A 120 1.52 0.52 9.02
N ALA A 121 2.15 -0.60 8.63
CA ALA A 121 3.45 -0.97 9.18
C ALA A 121 4.50 0.07 8.79
N ARG A 122 5.31 0.53 9.74
CA ARG A 122 6.23 1.63 9.54
C ARG A 122 7.43 1.19 8.69
N GLY A 123 7.65 1.88 7.59
CA GLY A 123 8.85 1.72 6.76
C GLY A 123 8.92 0.44 5.94
N VAL A 124 7.87 -0.37 5.93
CA VAL A 124 7.81 -1.64 5.18
C VAL A 124 6.50 -1.75 4.41
N PRO A 125 6.48 -2.43 3.25
CA PRO A 125 5.25 -2.68 2.49
C PRO A 125 4.21 -3.49 3.30
N GLY A 126 2.93 -3.18 3.11
CA GLY A 126 1.84 -3.89 3.79
C GLY A 126 0.42 -3.42 3.47
N ALA A 127 -0.57 -4.01 4.13
CA ALA A 127 -1.96 -3.59 3.97
C ALA A 127 -2.24 -2.24 4.64
N HIS A 128 -3.14 -1.48 4.05
CA HIS A 128 -3.82 -0.40 4.78
C HIS A 128 -4.88 -1.02 5.68
N VAL A 129 -4.92 -0.58 6.93
CA VAL A 129 -5.97 -0.96 7.87
C VAL A 129 -6.75 0.29 8.29
N VAL A 130 -8.07 0.18 8.34
CA VAL A 130 -8.95 1.28 8.76
C VAL A 130 -9.79 0.81 9.94
N LEU A 131 -9.79 1.58 11.03
CA LEU A 131 -10.70 1.42 12.15
C LEU A 131 -11.78 2.50 12.06
N ARG A 132 -13.02 2.08 11.86
CA ARG A 132 -14.19 2.96 11.81
C ARG A 132 -14.92 2.92 13.14
N ALA A 133 -14.87 4.03 13.87
CA ALA A 133 -15.52 4.14 15.18
C ALA A 133 -17.00 4.58 15.06
N GLY A 134 -17.36 5.24 13.96
CA GLY A 134 -18.72 5.75 13.75
C GLY A 134 -19.14 6.77 14.81
N GLY A 135 -18.22 7.65 15.21
CA GLY A 135 -18.44 8.67 16.25
C GLY A 135 -18.27 8.19 17.69
N ARG A 136 -17.95 6.91 17.91
CA ARG A 136 -17.62 6.37 19.24
C ARG A 136 -16.16 6.63 19.62
N PRO A 137 -15.84 6.69 20.92
CA PRO A 137 -14.44 6.71 21.37
C PRO A 137 -13.76 5.39 21.01
N VAL A 138 -12.54 5.47 20.45
CA VAL A 138 -11.73 4.30 20.14
C VAL A 138 -11.09 3.74 21.41
N THR A 139 -11.33 2.47 21.71
CA THR A 139 -10.74 1.81 22.88
C THR A 139 -9.28 1.43 22.61
N PRO A 140 -8.42 1.35 23.65
CA PRO A 140 -7.05 0.84 23.49
C PRO A 140 -6.99 -0.57 22.89
N ARG A 141 -8.01 -1.40 23.17
CA ARG A 141 -8.15 -2.74 22.62
C ARG A 141 -8.39 -2.69 21.11
N ALA A 142 -9.39 -1.94 20.64
CA ALA A 142 -9.67 -1.81 19.21
C ALA A 142 -8.47 -1.23 18.45
N LEU A 143 -7.79 -0.22 19.04
CA LEU A 143 -6.56 0.35 18.50
C LEU A 143 -5.45 -0.71 18.34
N THR A 144 -5.22 -1.52 19.37
CA THR A 144 -4.20 -2.57 19.37
C THR A 144 -4.53 -3.69 18.37
N VAL A 145 -5.80 -4.08 18.25
CA VAL A 145 -6.23 -5.09 17.27
C VAL A 145 -6.02 -4.60 15.85
N ALA A 146 -6.41 -3.36 15.53
CA ALA A 146 -6.18 -2.78 14.21
C ALA A 146 -4.69 -2.69 13.87
N ALA A 147 -3.86 -2.25 14.82
CA ALA A 147 -2.43 -2.20 14.63
C ALA A 147 -1.81 -3.61 14.47
N GLY A 148 -2.24 -4.60 15.26
CA GLY A 148 -1.78 -5.99 15.14
C GLY A 148 -2.11 -6.60 13.78
N LEU A 149 -3.29 -6.29 13.22
CA LEU A 149 -3.66 -6.69 11.86
C LEU A 149 -2.77 -6.01 10.82
N ALA A 150 -2.49 -4.71 10.95
CA ALA A 150 -1.58 -4.00 10.04
C ALA A 150 -0.16 -4.62 10.07
N ALA A 151 0.32 -5.02 11.25
CA ALA A 151 1.57 -5.74 11.40
C ALA A 151 1.55 -7.13 10.73
N TYR A 152 0.48 -7.90 10.90
CA TYR A 152 0.33 -9.23 10.29
C TYR A 152 0.27 -9.19 8.75
N TYR A 153 -0.42 -8.19 8.20
CA TYR A 153 -0.53 -7.98 6.75
C TYR A 153 0.61 -7.14 6.18
N SER A 154 1.81 -7.22 6.77
CA SER A 154 3.00 -6.50 6.31
C SER A 154 4.17 -7.44 6.09
N GLN A 155 5.23 -6.93 5.46
CA GLN A 155 6.50 -7.65 5.33
C GLN A 155 7.07 -8.08 6.68
N ALA A 156 6.82 -7.32 7.75
CA ALA A 156 7.35 -7.55 9.08
C ALA A 156 6.54 -8.57 9.92
N ARG A 157 5.58 -9.30 9.32
CA ARG A 157 4.69 -10.25 10.05
C ARG A 157 5.40 -11.33 10.86
N GLY A 158 6.63 -11.68 10.49
CA GLY A 158 7.44 -12.69 11.17
C GLY A 158 8.18 -12.16 12.40
N GLU A 159 8.16 -10.85 12.63
CA GLU A 159 8.84 -10.23 13.75
C GLU A 159 8.03 -10.39 15.05
N SER A 160 8.74 -10.41 16.18
CA SER A 160 8.08 -10.50 17.50
C SER A 160 7.25 -9.26 17.82
N ARG A 161 7.70 -8.09 17.35
CA ARG A 161 7.06 -6.79 17.52
C ARG A 161 7.34 -5.91 16.31
N VAL A 162 6.31 -5.28 15.79
CA VAL A 162 6.35 -4.42 14.60
C VAL A 162 5.92 -3.02 14.98
N ALA A 163 6.65 -2.02 14.48
CA ALA A 163 6.25 -0.62 14.59
C ALA A 163 5.13 -0.35 13.57
N VAL A 164 3.99 0.12 14.06
CA VAL A 164 2.81 0.43 13.24
C VAL A 164 2.43 1.87 13.47
N ASP A 165 2.42 2.63 12.38
CA ASP A 165 1.97 4.02 12.40
C ASP A 165 0.47 4.09 12.24
N TYR A 166 -0.14 5.04 12.93
CA TYR A 166 -1.54 5.36 12.78
C TYR A 166 -1.79 6.87 12.86
N THR A 167 -2.77 7.33 12.08
CA THR A 167 -3.20 8.73 12.03
C THR A 167 -4.67 8.80 11.65
N LEU A 168 -5.26 9.98 11.72
CA LEU A 168 -6.60 10.21 11.17
C LEU A 168 -6.53 10.13 9.65
N ARG A 169 -7.49 9.46 9.02
CA ARG A 169 -7.55 9.28 7.56
C ARG A 169 -7.42 10.60 6.81
N LYS A 170 -7.95 11.72 7.34
CA LYS A 170 -7.82 13.05 6.70
C LYS A 170 -6.38 13.54 6.52
N HIS A 171 -5.42 12.99 7.26
CA HIS A 171 -3.98 13.27 7.13
C HIS A 171 -3.28 12.37 6.11
N VAL A 172 -3.99 11.39 5.54
CA VAL A 172 -3.47 10.51 4.49
C VAL A 172 -3.82 11.11 3.13
N ARG A 173 -2.83 11.19 2.26
CA ARG A 173 -2.93 11.74 0.90
C ARG A 173 -2.47 10.69 -0.11
N ARG A 174 -3.14 10.63 -1.25
CA ARG A 174 -2.62 9.88 -2.40
C ARG A 174 -1.28 10.49 -2.81
N LEU A 175 -0.29 9.66 -3.10
CA LEU A 175 0.94 10.14 -3.68
C LEU A 175 0.65 10.57 -5.14
N PRO A 176 0.96 11.82 -5.55
CA PRO A 176 0.71 12.27 -6.92
C PRO A 176 1.44 11.40 -7.94
N ASP A 177 0.80 11.16 -9.08
CA ASP A 177 1.32 10.37 -10.20
C ASP A 177 1.74 8.93 -9.86
N ALA A 178 1.40 8.46 -8.65
CA ALA A 178 1.69 7.12 -8.18
C ALA A 178 0.49 6.17 -8.46
N PRO A 179 0.78 4.87 -8.66
CA PRO A 179 -0.27 3.85 -8.69
C PRO A 179 -1.15 3.83 -7.41
N PRO A 180 -2.38 3.29 -7.48
CA PRO A 180 -3.27 3.18 -6.33
C PRO A 180 -2.60 2.51 -5.11
N GLY A 181 -2.97 2.92 -3.91
CA GLY A 181 -2.44 2.33 -2.67
C GLY A 181 -1.18 3.03 -2.16
N LEU A 182 -0.38 3.68 -3.01
CA LEU A 182 0.73 4.51 -2.54
C LEU A 182 0.24 5.84 -1.96
N VAL A 183 0.72 6.16 -0.76
CA VAL A 183 0.24 7.30 0.03
C VAL A 183 1.38 8.01 0.74
N THR A 184 1.11 9.26 1.10
CA THR A 184 1.86 10.01 2.11
C THR A 184 0.94 10.29 3.29
N TYR A 185 1.50 10.41 4.48
CA TYR A 185 0.74 10.71 5.69
C TYR A 185 1.58 11.57 6.64
N SER A 186 0.91 12.15 7.64
CA SER A 186 1.53 13.03 8.63
C SER A 186 0.77 13.02 9.95
N GLY A 187 1.41 13.53 11.00
CA GLY A 187 0.82 13.63 12.34
C GLY A 187 0.53 12.25 12.94
N GLU A 188 1.29 11.24 12.51
CA GLU A 188 1.17 9.87 12.94
C GLU A 188 1.68 9.68 14.37
N LYS A 189 1.16 8.64 15.00
CA LYS A 189 1.69 8.05 16.22
C LYS A 189 2.08 6.62 15.90
N THR A 190 3.13 6.13 16.56
CA THR A 190 3.61 4.76 16.38
C THR A 190 3.24 3.90 17.57
N LEU A 191 2.75 2.69 17.32
CA LEU A 191 2.59 1.62 18.31
C LEU A 191 3.55 0.48 18.01
N LEU A 192 4.09 -0.12 19.06
CA LEU A 192 4.88 -1.34 18.94
C LEU A 192 4.02 -2.54 19.34
N VAL A 193 3.58 -3.33 18.36
CA VAL A 193 2.57 -4.38 18.54
C VAL A 193 3.06 -5.74 18.05
N ARG A 194 2.48 -6.81 18.58
CA ARG A 194 2.68 -8.16 18.03
C ARG A 194 1.76 -8.32 16.80
N PRO A 195 2.24 -8.91 15.69
CA PRO A 195 1.38 -9.32 14.59
C PRO A 195 0.22 -10.19 15.07
N LEU A 196 -0.99 -9.90 14.60
CA LEU A 196 -2.22 -10.61 14.97
C LEU A 196 -2.83 -11.27 13.74
N ALA A 197 -2.76 -12.59 13.67
CA ALA A 197 -3.38 -13.33 12.57
C ALA A 197 -4.91 -13.26 12.66
N PRO A 198 -5.63 -13.29 11.53
CA PRO A 198 -7.09 -13.32 11.53
C PRO A 198 -7.69 -14.49 12.33
N ASP A 199 -7.04 -15.65 12.30
CA ASP A 199 -7.51 -16.84 13.00
C ASP A 199 -7.45 -16.67 14.53
N ASP A 200 -6.50 -15.86 15.00
CA ASP A 200 -6.34 -15.55 16.43
C ASP A 200 -7.40 -14.54 16.94
N LEU A 201 -8.18 -13.92 16.06
CA LEU A 201 -9.24 -12.99 16.44
C LEU A 201 -10.38 -13.70 17.21
N GLN A 202 -10.59 -14.99 16.99
CA GLN A 202 -11.62 -15.76 17.70
C GLN A 202 -11.33 -15.87 19.20
N ALA A 203 -10.05 -15.89 19.58
CA ALA A 203 -9.62 -15.89 20.98
C ALA A 203 -9.85 -14.53 21.67
N LEU A 204 -10.18 -13.49 20.90
CA LEU A 204 -10.42 -12.14 21.39
C LEU A 204 -11.91 -11.81 21.53
N SER A 205 -12.86 -12.68 21.19
CA SER A 205 -14.27 -12.45 21.51
C SER A 205 -14.50 -12.60 23.02
N PRO A 206 -15.26 -11.71 23.69
CA PRO A 206 -15.68 -11.99 25.06
C PRO A 206 -16.51 -13.28 25.04
N ALA A 207 -16.22 -14.20 25.97
CA ALA A 207 -17.10 -15.33 26.24
C ALA A 207 -18.51 -14.78 26.50
N SER A 208 -19.49 -15.29 25.75
CA SER A 208 -20.90 -14.95 25.87
C SER A 208 -21.42 -15.10 27.30
#